data_AF-A0A251ZXX0-F1
#
_entry.id   AF-A0A251ZXX0-F1
#
_cell.length_a   1.000
_cell.length_b   1.000
_cell.length_c   1.000
_cell.angle_alpha   90.00
_cell.angle_beta   90.00
_cell.angle_gamma   90.00
#
_symmetry.space_group_name_H-M   'P 1'
#
loop_
_entity.id
_entity.type
_entity.pdbx_description
1 polymer ?
#
loop_
_entity_poly.entity_id
_entity_poly.type
_entity_poly.pdbx_seq_one_letter_code
_entity_poly.pdbx_strand_id
1 'polypeptide(L)'
;LFRSVMHLKTELSEDENFIRNELPEDVQELFDLLIQDYQHRIASLQTQYDHQRFRHSMESLEQVEKLEKARNLTGKSLHLLERTVTDLKKTKATLPALTDIQSQIKDMKAFLAPKEKPSPLFSEAIRIFLESKDTTVKSTVVKSYERTFKRFLEVCGDKPMRDYTGADVGHFKALMEQLPESYGKQRNDTRTVQEFVADAKKRKLARISGKSVKNHFTKLSGLWKHFLLRDL
;
A
#
# COMPACT_ATOMS: atom_id res chain seq x y z
N LEU A 1 4.74 15.03 -9.54
CA LEU A 1 4.96 14.13 -10.70
C LEU A 1 4.04 14.49 -11.86
N PHE A 2 2.72 14.26 -11.81
CA PHE A 2 1.80 14.61 -12.93
C PHE A 2 1.87 16.07 -13.41
N ARG A 3 1.97 17.04 -12.49
CA ARG A 3 2.07 18.48 -12.84
C ARG A 3 3.37 18.85 -13.55
N SER A 4 4.43 18.08 -13.33
CA SER A 4 5.75 18.29 -13.95
C SER A 4 5.82 17.62 -15.32
N VAL A 5 5.21 16.45 -15.49
CA VAL A 5 5.10 15.78 -16.81
C VAL A 5 4.24 16.58 -17.78
N MET A 6 3.13 17.16 -17.31
CA MET A 6 2.30 18.05 -18.13
C MET A 6 3.06 19.31 -18.55
N HIS A 7 3.84 19.90 -17.65
CA HIS A 7 4.63 21.09 -17.96
C HIS A 7 5.75 20.79 -18.98
N LEU A 8 6.45 19.67 -18.82
CA LEU A 8 7.45 19.19 -19.78
C LEU A 8 6.83 18.91 -21.15
N LYS A 9 5.62 18.35 -21.20
CA LYS A 9 4.92 18.11 -22.47
C LYS A 9 4.56 19.42 -23.18
N THR A 10 4.19 20.44 -22.42
CA THR A 10 3.94 21.78 -22.95
C THR A 10 5.22 22.43 -23.47
N GLU A 11 6.32 22.38 -22.71
CA GLU A 11 7.63 22.90 -23.12
C GLU A 11 8.14 22.19 -24.39
N LEU A 12 8.08 20.86 -24.44
CA LEU A 12 8.45 20.07 -25.62
C LEU A 12 7.62 20.43 -26.86
N SER A 13 6.33 20.72 -26.68
CA SER A 13 5.46 21.14 -27.77
C SER A 13 5.76 22.57 -28.24
N GLU A 14 6.18 23.45 -27.34
CA GLU A 14 6.62 24.81 -27.66
C GLU A 14 7.95 24.78 -28.43
N ASP A 15 8.90 23.94 -28.01
CA ASP A 15 10.19 23.74 -28.66
C ASP A 15 10.04 23.10 -30.05
N GLU A 16 9.14 22.11 -30.20
CA GLU A 16 8.81 21.48 -31.48
C GLU A 16 8.29 22.49 -32.50
N ASN A 17 7.38 23.37 -32.07
CA ASN A 17 6.85 24.44 -32.91
C ASN A 17 7.91 25.50 -33.26
N PHE A 18 8.80 25.82 -32.31
CA PHE A 18 9.89 26.75 -32.55
C PHE A 18 10.87 26.19 -33.60
N ILE A 19 11.30 24.94 -33.45
CA ILE A 19 12.22 24.28 -34.40
C ILE A 19 11.58 24.17 -35.78
N ARG A 20 10.29 23.82 -35.86
CA ARG A 20 9.55 23.73 -37.13
C ARG A 20 9.52 25.06 -37.89
N ASN A 21 9.33 26.17 -37.19
CA ASN A 21 9.23 27.50 -37.80
C ASN A 21 10.58 28.07 -38.28
N GLU A 22 11.69 27.61 -37.72
CA GLU A 22 13.06 28.00 -38.13
C GLU A 22 13.59 27.14 -39.30
N LEU A 23 12.90 26.05 -39.67
CA LEU A 23 13.30 25.16 -40.74
C LEU A 23 12.77 25.62 -42.12
N PRO A 24 13.54 25.43 -43.20
CA PRO A 24 13.08 25.60 -44.56
C PRO A 24 11.86 24.71 -44.89
N GLU A 25 10.94 25.23 -45.73
CA GLU A 25 9.63 24.63 -46.03
C GLU A 25 9.72 23.19 -46.60
N ASP A 26 10.81 22.88 -47.32
CA ASP A 26 11.14 21.56 -47.87
C ASP A 26 11.60 20.54 -46.81
N VAL A 27 12.08 21.00 -45.65
CA VAL A 27 12.56 20.15 -44.55
C VAL A 27 11.51 19.99 -43.45
N GLN A 28 10.53 20.90 -43.37
CA GLN A 28 9.42 20.82 -42.41
C GLN A 28 8.57 19.55 -42.60
N GLU A 29 8.31 19.14 -43.84
CA GLU A 29 7.53 17.92 -44.13
C GLU A 29 8.25 16.66 -43.63
N LEU A 30 9.58 16.60 -43.80
CA LEU A 30 10.41 15.50 -43.28
C LEU A 30 10.46 15.50 -41.75
N PHE A 31 10.53 16.68 -41.13
CA PHE A 31 10.51 16.83 -39.67
C PHE A 31 9.17 16.36 -39.07
N ASP A 32 8.05 16.75 -39.69
CA ASP A 32 6.71 16.33 -39.27
C ASP A 32 6.52 14.80 -39.40
N LEU A 33 7.00 14.20 -40.50
CA LEU A 33 6.99 12.74 -40.68
C LEU A 33 7.84 12.01 -39.64
N LEU A 34 9.01 12.56 -39.31
CA LEU A 34 9.91 11.99 -38.31
C LEU A 34 9.26 12.00 -36.92
N ILE A 35 8.63 13.12 -36.55
CA ILE A 35 7.91 13.25 -35.28
C ILE A 35 6.77 12.25 -35.21
N GLN A 36 6.00 12.08 -36.30
CA GLN A 36 4.92 11.10 -36.36
C GLN A 36 5.41 9.66 -36.18
N ASP A 37 6.53 9.27 -36.80
CA ASP A 37 7.12 7.93 -36.59
C ASP A 37 7.52 7.69 -35.13
N TYR A 38 8.19 8.67 -34.51
CA TYR A 38 8.58 8.56 -33.10
C TYR A 38 7.36 8.50 -32.17
N GLN A 39 6.33 9.31 -32.41
CA GLN A 39 5.08 9.25 -31.66
C GLN A 39 4.42 7.87 -31.79
N HIS A 40 4.38 7.30 -33.00
CA HIS A 40 3.89 5.95 -33.22
C HIS A 40 4.70 4.88 -32.50
N ARG A 41 6.04 4.96 -32.53
CA ARG A 41 6.93 4.05 -31.79
C ARG A 41 6.72 4.13 -30.28
N ILE A 42 6.58 5.34 -29.73
CA ILE A 42 6.31 5.53 -28.30
C ILE A 42 4.96 4.91 -27.91
N ALA A 43 3.91 5.15 -28.71
CA ALA A 43 2.59 4.56 -28.48
C ALA A 43 2.63 3.02 -28.54
N SER A 44 3.40 2.45 -29.49
CA SER A 44 3.61 1.01 -29.60
C SER A 44 4.32 0.44 -28.37
N LEU A 45 5.39 1.09 -27.89
CA LEU A 45 6.13 0.69 -26.70
C LEU A 45 5.27 0.75 -25.42
N GLN A 46 4.44 1.79 -25.28
CA GLN A 46 3.49 1.90 -24.17
C GLN A 46 2.50 0.73 -24.18
N THR A 47 1.94 0.41 -25.36
CA THR A 47 1.02 -0.72 -25.53
C THR A 47 1.68 -2.05 -25.17
N GLN A 48 2.94 -2.26 -25.58
CA GLN A 48 3.71 -3.45 -25.22
C GLN A 48 3.95 -3.57 -23.72
N TYR A 49 4.32 -2.47 -23.07
CA TYR A 49 4.53 -2.42 -21.62
C TYR A 49 3.25 -2.74 -20.86
N ASP A 50 2.12 -2.16 -21.27
CA ASP A 50 0.82 -2.43 -20.66
C ASP A 50 0.45 -3.91 -20.82
N HIS A 51 0.60 -4.46 -22.04
CA HIS A 51 0.34 -5.89 -22.28
C HIS A 51 1.22 -6.80 -21.43
N GLN A 52 2.52 -6.49 -21.29
CA GLN A 52 3.43 -7.25 -20.44
C GLN A 52 3.03 -7.17 -18.96
N ARG A 53 2.65 -5.98 -18.48
CA ARG A 53 2.16 -5.79 -17.12
C ARG A 53 0.90 -6.61 -16.85
N PHE A 54 -0.05 -6.62 -17.79
CA PHE A 54 -1.26 -7.43 -17.69
C PHE A 54 -0.94 -8.93 -17.70
N ARG A 55 -0.02 -9.39 -18.57
CA ARG A 55 0.44 -10.78 -18.58
C ARG A 55 1.01 -11.22 -17.24
N HIS A 56 1.95 -10.45 -16.68
CA HIS A 56 2.54 -10.75 -15.36
C HIS A 56 1.47 -10.79 -14.27
N SER A 57 0.51 -9.87 -14.31
CA SER A 57 -0.63 -9.88 -13.38
C SER A 57 -1.48 -11.14 -13.52
N MET A 58 -1.82 -11.55 -14.75
CA MET A 58 -2.61 -12.76 -15.01
C MET A 58 -1.87 -14.03 -14.60
N GLU A 59 -0.59 -14.16 -14.94
CA GLU A 59 0.25 -15.29 -14.53
C GLU A 59 0.33 -15.40 -13.01
N SER A 60 0.44 -14.27 -12.31
CA SER A 60 0.43 -14.26 -10.84
C SER A 60 -0.91 -14.73 -10.26
N LEU A 61 -2.03 -14.34 -10.86
CA LEU A 61 -3.37 -14.79 -10.44
C LEU A 61 -3.56 -16.30 -10.66
N GLU A 62 -3.11 -16.81 -11.81
CA GLU A 62 -3.17 -18.25 -12.10
C GLU A 62 -2.33 -19.06 -11.11
N GLN A 63 -1.15 -18.56 -10.71
CA GLN A 63 -0.35 -19.20 -9.68
C GLN A 63 -1.03 -19.19 -8.31
N VAL A 64 -1.67 -18.07 -7.92
CA VAL A 64 -2.44 -17.99 -6.67
C VAL A 64 -3.58 -19.01 -6.68
N GLU A 65 -4.33 -19.13 -7.78
CA GLU A 65 -5.43 -20.11 -7.90
C GLU A 65 -4.92 -21.56 -7.78
N LYS A 66 -3.79 -21.89 -8.43
CA LYS A 66 -3.16 -23.22 -8.31
C LYS A 66 -2.73 -23.51 -6.88
N LEU A 67 -2.15 -22.53 -6.18
CA LEU A 67 -1.75 -22.66 -4.78
C LEU A 67 -2.97 -22.87 -3.87
N GLU A 68 -4.08 -22.16 -4.10
CA GLU A 68 -5.32 -22.35 -3.35
C GLU A 68 -5.91 -23.75 -3.56
N LYS A 69 -5.94 -24.24 -4.81
CA LYS A 69 -6.38 -25.61 -5.12
C LYS A 69 -5.52 -26.65 -4.41
N ALA A 70 -4.19 -26.49 -4.46
CA ALA A 70 -3.27 -27.37 -3.75
C ALA A 70 -3.51 -27.33 -2.23
N ARG A 71 -3.66 -26.13 -1.65
CA ARG A 71 -3.94 -25.96 -0.22
C ARG A 71 -5.25 -26.64 0.20
N ASN A 72 -6.31 -26.50 -0.61
CA ASN A 72 -7.60 -27.12 -0.35
C ASN A 72 -7.54 -28.66 -0.40
N LEU A 73 -6.79 -29.22 -1.35
CA LEU A 73 -6.55 -30.67 -1.42
C LEU A 73 -5.77 -31.15 -0.19
N THR A 74 -4.70 -30.45 0.20
CA THR A 74 -3.94 -30.78 1.42
C THR A 74 -4.81 -30.68 2.67
N GLY A 75 -5.68 -29.68 2.76
CA GLY A 75 -6.64 -29.53 3.87
C GLY A 75 -7.61 -30.71 3.98
N LYS A 76 -8.12 -31.22 2.84
CA LYS A 76 -8.97 -32.43 2.81
C LYS A 76 -8.21 -33.68 3.28
N SER A 77 -6.96 -33.86 2.82
CA SER A 77 -6.11 -34.97 3.26
C SER A 77 -5.77 -34.90 4.75
N LEU A 78 -5.52 -33.70 5.27
CA LEU A 78 -5.27 -33.47 6.69
C LEU A 78 -6.48 -33.82 7.55
N HIS A 79 -7.68 -33.48 7.10
CA HIS A 79 -8.93 -33.84 7.78
C HIS A 79 -9.15 -35.36 7.81
N LEU A 80 -8.80 -36.09 6.73
CA LEU A 80 -8.85 -37.55 6.72
C LEU A 80 -7.87 -38.15 7.73
N LEU A 81 -6.62 -37.66 7.76
CA LEU A 81 -5.62 -38.05 8.75
C LEU A 81 -6.08 -37.79 10.19
N GLU A 82 -6.66 -36.62 10.46
CA GLU A 82 -7.21 -36.26 11.77
C GLU A 82 -8.29 -37.26 12.20
N ARG A 83 -9.20 -37.63 11.28
CA ARG A 83 -10.21 -38.66 11.53
C ARG A 83 -9.60 -40.03 11.82
N THR A 84 -8.65 -40.49 11.01
CA THR A 84 -8.01 -41.80 11.19
C THR A 84 -7.26 -41.88 12.53
N VAL A 85 -6.52 -40.83 12.91
CA VAL A 85 -5.83 -40.74 14.20
C VAL A 85 -6.83 -40.75 15.37
N THR A 86 -7.99 -40.11 15.21
CA THR A 86 -9.05 -40.11 16.22
C THR A 86 -9.67 -41.49 16.40
N ASP A 87 -9.89 -42.22 15.31
CA ASP A 87 -10.42 -43.59 15.33
C ASP A 87 -9.38 -44.60 15.88
N LEU A 88 -8.09 -44.39 15.63
CA LEU A 88 -6.99 -45.16 16.24
C LEU A 88 -6.84 -44.91 17.74
N LYS A 89 -7.11 -43.69 18.22
CA LYS A 89 -7.16 -43.43 19.67
C LYS A 89 -8.29 -44.19 20.38
N LYS A 90 -9.45 -44.36 19.72
CA LYS A 90 -10.58 -45.13 20.28
C LYS A 90 -10.27 -46.61 20.45
N THR A 91 -9.33 -47.16 19.68
CA THR A 91 -8.94 -48.57 19.74
C THR A 91 -7.87 -48.88 20.81
N LYS A 92 -7.64 -47.98 21.79
CA LYS A 92 -6.75 -48.18 22.96
C LYS A 92 -5.28 -48.49 22.62
N ALA A 93 -4.79 -48.15 21.44
CA ALA A 93 -3.36 -48.18 21.14
C ALA A 93 -2.74 -46.82 21.53
N THR A 94 -2.44 -46.58 22.81
CA THR A 94 -1.76 -45.34 23.23
C THR A 94 -0.26 -45.47 22.96
N LEU A 95 0.14 -45.30 21.69
CA LEU A 95 1.56 -45.23 21.31
C LEU A 95 2.06 -43.77 21.31
N PRO A 96 3.30 -43.51 21.75
CA PRO A 96 3.94 -42.19 21.67
C PRO A 96 3.95 -41.60 20.25
N ALA A 97 3.93 -42.45 19.23
CA ALA A 97 3.83 -42.06 17.82
C ALA A 97 2.52 -41.33 17.48
N LEU A 98 1.40 -41.64 18.14
CA LEU A 98 0.12 -40.98 17.87
C LEU A 98 0.07 -39.56 18.43
N THR A 99 0.74 -39.30 19.56
CA THR A 99 0.88 -37.94 20.11
C THR A 99 1.76 -37.07 19.22
N ASP A 100 2.81 -37.65 18.63
CA ASP A 100 3.70 -36.93 17.71
C ASP A 100 3.00 -36.58 16.39
N ILE A 101 2.24 -37.52 15.82
CA ILE A 101 1.40 -37.30 14.63
C ILE A 101 0.36 -36.20 14.88
N GLN A 102 -0.23 -36.12 16.08
CA GLN A 102 -1.17 -35.05 16.43
C GLN A 102 -0.50 -33.67 16.49
N SER A 103 0.72 -33.57 17.01
CA SER A 103 1.48 -32.32 17.00
C SER A 103 1.77 -31.88 15.56
N GLN A 104 2.24 -32.80 14.72
CA GLN A 104 2.53 -32.52 13.31
C GLN A 104 1.27 -32.10 12.54
N ILE A 105 0.12 -32.75 12.79
CA ILE A 105 -1.16 -32.36 12.19
C ILE A 105 -1.56 -30.94 12.62
N LYS A 106 -1.36 -30.58 13.90
CA LYS A 106 -1.65 -29.25 14.42
C LYS A 106 -0.77 -28.18 13.76
N ASP A 107 0.52 -28.44 13.62
CA ASP A 107 1.47 -27.53 12.98
C ASP A 107 1.15 -27.36 11.49
N MET A 108 0.80 -28.44 10.80
CA MET A 108 0.36 -28.42 9.40
C MET A 108 -0.95 -27.63 9.23
N LYS A 109 -1.89 -27.75 10.18
CA LYS A 109 -3.16 -27.00 10.17
C LYS A 109 -2.93 -25.50 10.37
N ALA A 110 -1.98 -25.13 11.23
CA ALA A 110 -1.56 -23.74 11.40
C ALA A 110 -0.91 -23.17 10.13
N PHE A 111 -0.10 -23.98 9.43
CA PHE A 111 0.51 -23.60 8.15
C PHE A 111 -0.50 -23.45 7.01
N LEU A 112 -1.56 -24.27 6.99
CA LEU A 112 -2.59 -24.28 5.95
C LEU A 112 -3.80 -23.38 6.27
N ALA A 113 -3.80 -22.71 7.43
CA ALA A 113 -4.83 -21.76 7.78
C ALA A 113 -4.99 -20.72 6.66
N PRO A 114 -6.23 -20.30 6.32
CA PRO A 114 -6.43 -19.26 5.32
C PRO A 114 -5.54 -18.07 5.61
N LYS A 115 -4.69 -17.72 4.64
CA LYS A 115 -4.21 -16.35 4.53
C LYS A 115 -5.47 -15.51 4.35
N GLU A 116 -5.90 -15.01 5.49
CA GLU A 116 -6.82 -13.94 5.73
C GLU A 116 -6.98 -13.04 4.49
N LYS A 117 -8.23 -12.74 4.08
CA LYS A 117 -8.53 -11.95 2.88
C LYS A 117 -7.58 -10.74 2.81
N PRO A 118 -7.02 -10.43 1.63
CA PRO A 118 -6.10 -9.32 1.48
C PRO A 118 -6.84 -8.05 1.88
N SER A 119 -6.43 -7.47 3.00
CA SER A 119 -7.00 -6.20 3.46
C SER A 119 -6.70 -5.11 2.42
N PRO A 120 -7.58 -4.11 2.27
CA PRO A 120 -7.30 -2.97 1.41
C PRO A 120 -5.97 -2.33 1.78
N LEU A 121 -5.32 -1.74 0.77
CA LEU A 121 -4.16 -0.88 0.98
C LEU A 121 -4.54 0.27 1.92
N PHE A 122 -3.57 0.78 2.68
CA PHE A 122 -3.81 1.89 3.59
C PHE A 122 -4.38 3.12 2.87
N SER A 123 -3.85 3.43 1.69
CA SER A 123 -4.34 4.51 0.83
C SER A 123 -5.81 4.36 0.45
N GLU A 124 -6.23 3.14 0.10
CA GLU A 124 -7.61 2.80 -0.22
C GLU A 124 -8.51 2.84 1.01
N ALA A 125 -8.03 2.29 2.13
CA ALA A 125 -8.74 2.29 3.40
C ALA A 125 -9.04 3.71 3.89
N ILE A 126 -8.11 4.65 3.71
CA ILE A 126 -8.32 6.07 4.00
C ILE A 126 -9.48 6.62 3.19
N ARG A 127 -9.50 6.39 1.87
CA ARG A 127 -10.56 6.88 0.99
C ARG A 127 -11.93 6.39 1.45
N ILE A 128 -12.07 5.07 1.63
CA ILE A 128 -13.31 4.43 2.10
C ILE A 128 -13.73 5.01 3.46
N PHE A 129 -12.79 5.17 4.40
CA PHE A 129 -13.09 5.71 5.72
C PHE A 129 -13.56 7.16 5.67
N LEU A 130 -12.95 8.01 4.84
CA LEU A 130 -13.34 9.41 4.71
C LEU A 130 -14.69 9.54 4.00
N GLU A 131 -14.96 8.73 2.95
CA GLU A 131 -16.25 8.66 2.27
C GLU A 131 -17.37 8.17 3.20
N SER A 132 -17.05 7.28 4.15
CA SER A 132 -18.01 6.79 5.14
C SER A 132 -18.40 7.82 6.21
N LYS A 133 -17.67 8.94 6.31
CA LYS A 133 -18.01 10.00 7.26
C LYS A 133 -19.17 10.79 6.72
N ASP A 134 -20.23 10.85 7.51
CA ASP A 134 -21.43 11.62 7.21
C ASP A 134 -21.10 13.08 6.89
N THR A 135 -21.85 13.66 5.95
CA THR A 135 -21.77 15.05 5.49
C THR A 135 -21.95 16.08 6.60
N THR A 136 -22.47 15.65 7.76
CA THR A 136 -22.61 16.44 8.99
C THR A 136 -21.26 16.72 9.70
N VAL A 137 -20.19 15.99 9.38
CA VAL A 137 -18.86 16.22 9.97
C VAL A 137 -18.18 17.45 9.35
N LYS A 138 -17.76 18.39 10.21
CA LYS A 138 -17.05 19.61 9.77
C LYS A 138 -15.83 19.27 8.90
N SER A 139 -15.70 19.96 7.77
CA SER A 139 -14.59 19.77 6.80
C SER A 139 -13.20 19.96 7.42
N THR A 140 -13.08 20.79 8.46
CA THR A 140 -11.84 20.97 9.24
C THR A 140 -11.41 19.71 9.97
N VAL A 141 -12.37 18.92 10.46
CA VAL A 141 -12.12 17.64 11.13
C VAL A 141 -11.63 16.62 10.11
N VAL A 142 -12.31 16.48 8.97
CA VAL A 142 -11.93 15.58 7.87
C VAL A 142 -10.49 15.87 7.39
N LYS A 143 -10.15 17.14 7.13
CA LYS A 143 -8.78 17.55 6.77
C LYS A 143 -7.74 17.22 7.85
N SER A 144 -8.15 17.18 9.12
CA SER A 144 -7.27 16.80 10.23
C SER A 144 -6.97 15.30 10.26
N TYR A 145 -7.94 14.47 9.85
CA TYR A 145 -7.76 13.02 9.64
C TYR A 145 -6.83 12.78 8.45
N GLU A 146 -7.12 13.37 7.29
CA GLU A 146 -6.30 13.27 6.07
C GLU A 146 -4.82 13.57 6.33
N ARG A 147 -4.53 14.69 7.01
CA ARG A 147 -3.15 15.06 7.35
C ARG A 147 -2.46 14.01 8.22
N THR A 148 -3.19 13.39 9.14
CA THR A 148 -2.64 12.34 10.02
C THR A 148 -2.36 11.08 9.22
N PHE A 149 -3.30 10.66 8.38
CA PHE A 149 -3.16 9.45 7.58
C PHE A 149 -2.08 9.58 6.52
N LYS A 150 -1.98 10.73 5.84
CA LYS A 150 -0.91 11.00 4.87
C LYS A 150 0.48 10.88 5.49
N ARG A 151 0.65 11.32 6.75
CA ARG A 151 1.93 11.22 7.47
C ARG A 151 2.25 9.79 7.86
N PHE A 152 1.25 9.04 8.30
CA PHE A 152 1.44 7.63 8.58
C PHE A 152 1.84 6.86 7.31
N LEU A 153 1.18 7.15 6.19
CA LEU A 153 1.52 6.60 4.87
C LEU A 153 2.94 6.97 4.43
N GLU A 154 3.36 8.22 4.65
CA GLU A 154 4.70 8.71 4.34
C GLU A 154 5.79 8.00 5.16
N VAL A 155 5.52 7.73 6.45
CA VAL A 155 6.50 7.14 7.37
C VAL A 155 6.56 5.62 7.26
N CYS A 156 5.40 4.96 7.20
CA CYS A 156 5.31 3.50 7.25
C CYS A 156 5.12 2.85 5.87
N GLY A 157 4.97 3.66 4.82
CA GLY A 157 4.67 3.21 3.46
C GLY A 157 3.20 2.85 3.26
N ASP A 158 2.81 2.57 2.01
CA ASP A 158 1.50 2.03 1.66
C ASP A 158 1.55 0.50 1.68
N LYS A 159 0.87 -0.09 2.66
CA LYS A 159 0.80 -1.54 2.84
C LYS A 159 -0.67 -1.95 3.06
N PRO A 160 -1.03 -3.23 2.87
CA PRO A 160 -2.30 -3.74 3.34
C PRO A 160 -2.51 -3.45 4.84
N MET A 161 -3.73 -3.06 5.23
CA MET A 161 -4.06 -2.71 6.62
C MET A 161 -3.65 -3.78 7.66
N ARG A 162 -3.65 -5.07 7.28
CA ARG A 162 -3.26 -6.20 8.14
C ARG A 162 -1.74 -6.43 8.21
N ASP A 163 -0.97 -5.87 7.29
CA ASP A 163 0.49 -6.03 7.25
C ASP A 163 1.21 -5.02 8.16
N TYR A 164 0.50 -4.03 8.71
CA TYR A 164 1.08 -3.13 9.71
C TYR A 164 1.22 -3.83 11.06
N THR A 165 2.43 -3.73 11.62
CA THR A 165 2.79 -4.35 12.89
C THR A 165 2.96 -3.31 14.00
N GLY A 166 3.13 -3.78 15.23
CA GLY A 166 3.52 -2.92 16.35
C GLY A 166 4.85 -2.18 16.12
N ALA A 167 5.74 -2.73 15.29
CA ALA A 167 7.00 -2.07 14.94
C ALA A 167 6.77 -0.82 14.07
N ASP A 168 5.87 -0.88 13.09
CA ASP A 168 5.49 0.28 12.27
C ASP A 168 4.88 1.40 13.14
N VAL A 169 4.01 1.01 14.08
CA VAL A 169 3.40 1.93 15.05
C VAL A 169 4.45 2.56 15.98
N GLY A 170 5.40 1.77 16.47
CA GLY A 170 6.51 2.23 17.29
C GLY A 170 7.42 3.19 16.52
N HIS A 171 7.74 2.89 15.27
CA HIS A 171 8.53 3.74 14.39
C HIS A 171 7.85 5.09 14.15
N PHE A 172 6.56 5.07 13.82
CA PHE A 172 5.78 6.29 13.67
C PHE A 172 5.74 7.11 14.95
N LYS A 173 5.54 6.48 16.11
CA LYS A 173 5.54 7.17 17.42
C LYS A 173 6.87 7.88 17.68
N ALA A 174 7.98 7.18 17.48
CA ALA A 174 9.32 7.72 17.73
C ALA A 174 9.63 8.94 16.84
N LEU A 175 9.19 8.91 15.58
CA LEU A 175 9.33 10.06 14.67
C LEU A 175 8.40 11.20 15.06
N MET A 176 7.16 10.89 15.46
CA MET A 176 6.20 11.91 15.88
C MET A 176 6.68 12.68 17.11
N GLU A 177 7.25 12.02 18.11
CA GLU A 177 7.81 12.66 19.32
C GLU A 177 8.98 13.61 19.00
N GLN A 178 9.65 13.43 17.86
CA GLN A 178 10.76 14.27 17.42
C GLN A 178 10.33 15.45 16.53
N LEU A 179 9.05 15.57 16.18
CA LEU A 179 8.56 16.67 15.36
C LEU A 179 8.54 18.00 16.13
N PRO A 180 8.82 19.13 15.45
CA PRO A 180 8.77 20.44 16.08
C PRO A 180 7.31 20.88 16.34
N GLU A 181 7.09 21.70 17.35
CA GLU A 181 5.76 22.21 17.70
C GLU A 181 5.17 23.15 16.62
N SER A 182 6.03 23.77 15.81
CA SER A 182 5.63 24.57 14.64
C SER A 182 5.09 23.74 13.47
N TYR A 183 5.19 22.41 13.56
CA TYR A 183 4.81 21.50 12.50
C TYR A 183 3.32 21.55 12.17
N GLY A 184 2.99 21.73 10.88
CA GLY A 184 1.61 21.82 10.39
C GLY A 184 0.90 23.15 10.70
N LYS A 185 1.60 24.15 11.28
CA LYS A 185 1.09 25.52 11.43
C LYS A 185 1.20 26.33 10.13
N GLN A 186 2.11 25.96 9.21
CA GLN A 186 2.25 26.58 7.89
C GLN A 186 1.43 25.85 6.81
N ARG A 187 0.67 26.61 6.01
CA ARG A 187 -0.28 26.07 5.02
C ARG A 187 0.40 25.50 3.76
N ASN A 188 1.58 26.00 3.40
CA ASN A 188 2.29 25.67 2.16
C ASN A 188 3.59 24.89 2.39
N ASP A 189 3.76 24.31 3.57
CA ASP A 189 4.99 23.58 3.89
C ASP A 189 4.94 22.18 3.26
N THR A 190 5.87 21.93 2.33
CA THR A 190 5.97 20.68 1.56
C THR A 190 6.98 19.70 2.14
N ARG A 191 7.65 20.04 3.24
CA ARG A 191 8.64 19.19 3.87
C ARG A 191 8.04 17.89 4.41
N THR A 192 8.81 16.82 4.29
CA THR A 192 8.54 15.49 4.83
C THR A 192 8.71 15.46 6.35
N VAL A 193 8.07 14.51 7.03
CA VAL A 193 8.21 14.25 8.47
C VAL A 193 9.69 14.14 8.85
N GLN A 194 10.50 13.46 8.03
CA GLN A 194 11.92 13.29 8.26
C GLN A 194 12.70 14.61 8.17
N GLU A 195 12.41 15.44 7.16
CA GLU A 195 13.03 16.76 7.03
C GLU A 195 12.70 17.67 8.22
N PHE A 196 11.46 17.61 8.73
CA PHE A 196 11.08 18.35 9.93
C PHE A 196 11.82 17.87 11.18
N VAL A 197 11.98 16.55 11.34
CA VAL A 197 12.75 15.98 12.46
C VAL A 197 14.22 16.41 12.37
N ALA A 198 14.81 16.38 11.18
CA ALA A 198 16.19 16.83 10.95
C ALA A 198 16.35 18.33 11.25
N ASP A 199 15.44 19.17 10.77
CA ASP A 199 15.45 20.62 11.03
C ASP A 199 15.25 20.94 12.51
N ALA A 200 14.33 20.23 13.17
CA ALA A 200 14.09 20.37 14.60
C ALA A 200 15.30 19.94 15.45
N LYS A 201 16.06 18.93 15.00
CA LYS A 201 17.33 18.51 15.64
C LYS A 201 18.42 19.57 15.43
N LYS A 202 18.57 20.06 14.20
CA LYS A 202 19.57 21.08 13.84
C LYS A 202 19.34 22.41 14.58
N ARG A 203 18.07 22.85 14.66
CA ARG A 203 17.68 24.13 15.26
C ARG A 203 17.24 24.05 16.73
N LYS A 204 17.32 22.87 17.36
CA LYS A 204 16.89 22.61 18.75
C LYS A 204 15.48 23.14 19.06
N LEU A 205 14.53 22.98 18.14
CA LEU A 205 13.16 23.50 18.28
C LEU A 205 12.38 22.77 19.38
N ALA A 206 11.39 23.41 20.00
CA ALA A 206 10.46 22.73 20.91
C ALA A 206 9.72 21.60 20.17
N ARG A 207 9.54 20.45 20.82
CA ARG A 207 8.87 19.26 20.25
C ARG A 207 7.37 19.28 20.50
N ILE A 208 6.61 18.56 19.67
CA ILE A 208 5.17 18.41 19.90
C ILE A 208 4.90 17.76 21.26
N SER A 209 3.82 18.17 21.92
CA SER A 209 3.43 17.58 23.21
C SER A 209 2.94 16.14 23.05
N GLY A 210 3.08 15.34 24.11
CA GLY A 210 2.51 13.98 24.14
C GLY A 210 1.00 13.94 23.91
N LYS A 211 0.27 15.01 24.26
CA LYS A 211 -1.16 15.18 23.93
C LYS A 211 -1.38 15.24 22.42
N SER A 212 -0.51 15.92 21.68
CA SER A 212 -0.58 15.99 20.22
C SER A 212 -0.29 14.63 19.58
N VAL A 213 0.74 13.92 20.07
CA VAL A 213 1.07 12.55 19.66
C VAL A 213 -0.14 11.63 19.86
N LYS A 214 -0.74 11.64 21.06
CA LYS A 214 -1.94 10.85 21.39
C LYS A 214 -3.11 11.15 20.43
N ASN A 215 -3.34 12.42 20.09
CA ASN A 215 -4.41 12.81 19.16
C ASN A 215 -4.23 12.21 17.75
N HIS A 216 -2.99 12.04 17.28
CA HIS A 216 -2.74 11.34 16.01
C HIS A 216 -3.09 9.85 16.12
N PHE A 217 -2.68 9.20 17.21
CA PHE A 217 -3.03 7.80 17.45
C PHE A 217 -4.52 7.57 17.62
N THR A 218 -5.26 8.47 18.27
CA THR A 218 -6.72 8.38 18.35
C THR A 218 -7.38 8.36 16.96
N LYS A 219 -6.87 9.16 16.02
CA LYS A 219 -7.38 9.17 14.63
C LYS A 219 -7.04 7.88 13.88
N LEU A 220 -5.80 7.40 14.03
CA LEU A 220 -5.37 6.11 13.48
C LEU A 220 -6.23 4.98 14.03
N SER A 221 -6.40 4.85 15.35
CA SER A 221 -7.27 3.83 15.95
C SER A 221 -8.71 3.89 15.42
N GLY A 222 -9.23 5.08 15.12
CA GLY A 222 -10.54 5.25 14.51
C GLY A 222 -10.66 4.59 13.13
N LEU A 223 -9.61 4.68 12.31
CA LEU A 223 -9.52 4.02 11.00
C LEU A 223 -9.50 2.49 11.16
N TRP A 224 -8.58 1.94 11.96
CA TRP A 224 -8.53 0.48 12.18
C TRP A 224 -9.83 -0.05 12.79
N LYS A 225 -10.43 0.64 13.76
CA LYS A 225 -11.71 0.24 14.34
C LYS A 225 -12.83 0.17 13.29
N HIS A 226 -12.84 1.08 12.31
CA HIS A 226 -13.83 1.08 11.23
C HIS A 226 -13.74 -0.19 10.36
N PHE A 227 -12.53 -0.69 10.11
CA PHE A 227 -12.27 -1.88 9.31
C PHE A 227 -12.36 -3.17 10.11
N LEU A 228 -11.93 -3.18 11.38
CA LEU A 228 -12.06 -4.32 12.28
C LEU A 228 -13.53 -4.67 12.59
N LEU A 229 -14.42 -3.67 12.66
CA LEU A 229 -15.85 -3.89 12.91
C LEU A 229 -16.65 -4.36 11.68
N ARG A 230 -16.04 -4.33 10.49
CA ARG A 230 -16.70 -4.70 9.23
C ARG A 230 -16.12 -5.95 8.59
N ASP A 231 -15.33 -6.71 9.35
CA ASP A 231 -14.58 -7.89 8.88
C ASP A 231 -13.82 -7.61 7.58
N LEU A 232 -12.60 -7.09 7.72
CA LEU A 232 -11.61 -6.93 6.65
C LEU A 232 -11.59 -8.13 5.68
#